data_AF-A0A4P6YAK4-F1
#
_entry.id   AF-A0A4P6YAK4-F1
#
_cell.length_a   1.000
_cell.length_b   1.000
_cell.length_c   1.000
_cell.angle_alpha   90.00
_cell.angle_beta   90.00
_cell.angle_gamma   90.00
#
_symmetry.space_group_name_H-M   'P 1'
#
loop_
_entity.id
_entity.type
_entity.pdbx_description
1 polymer ?
#
loop_
_entity_poly.entity_id
_entity_poly.type
_entity_poly.pdbx_seq_one_letter_code
_entity_poly.pdbx_strand_id
1 'polypeptide(L)'
;MEPITLITSAITLATPYLIKSGEKIAEGIGEEIWNLIKKPFTKKDESVLAIDITQQEEKDKLINLLSEEIEKDIDFKIELQTAVEKGEKQLNAYYQQNINNNGNIEKQINIQHNNGNIQM
;
A
#
# COMPACT_ATOMS: atom_id res chain seq x y z
N MET A 1 -5.29 9.22 -12.89
CA MET A 1 -5.17 10.15 -11.74
C MET A 1 -4.38 11.38 -12.16
N GLU A 2 -4.55 12.51 -11.49
CA GLU A 2 -3.65 13.67 -11.67
C GLU A 2 -2.24 13.31 -11.18
N PRO A 3 -1.16 13.84 -11.78
CA PRO A 3 0.23 13.47 -11.45
C PRO A 3 0.55 13.66 -9.96
N ILE A 4 0.15 14.79 -9.39
CA ILE A 4 0.38 15.11 -7.97
C ILE A 4 -0.36 14.13 -7.05
N THR A 5 -1.61 13.79 -7.40
CA THR A 5 -2.40 12.81 -6.66
C THR A 5 -1.75 11.44 -6.70
N LEU A 6 -1.27 11.01 -7.87
CA LEU A 6 -0.59 9.73 -8.04
C LEU A 6 0.67 9.66 -7.17
N ILE A 7 1.51 10.69 -7.22
CA ILE A 7 2.75 10.76 -6.44
C ILE A 7 2.45 10.75 -4.94
N THR A 8 1.48 11.55 -4.51
CA THR A 8 1.10 11.64 -3.09
C THR A 8 0.55 10.31 -2.57
N SER A 9 -0.27 9.62 -3.36
CA SER A 9 -0.77 8.29 -3.04
C SER A 9 0.38 7.27 -2.97
N ALA A 10 1.31 7.31 -3.92
CA ALA A 10 2.48 6.44 -3.92
C ALA A 10 3.34 6.62 -2.65
N ILE A 11 3.63 7.87 -2.26
CA ILE A 11 4.37 8.18 -1.03
C ILE A 11 3.59 7.70 0.21
N THR A 12 2.27 7.90 0.23
CA THR A 12 1.42 7.46 1.35
C THR A 12 1.44 5.95 1.52
N LEU A 13 1.37 5.20 0.42
CA LEU A 13 1.46 3.73 0.45
C LEU A 13 2.88 3.23 0.76
N ALA A 14 3.92 3.97 0.37
CA ALA A 14 5.32 3.66 0.70
C ALA A 14 5.68 3.98 2.17
N THR A 15 4.98 4.93 2.78
CA THR A 15 5.22 5.39 4.16
C THR A 15 5.32 4.23 5.17
N PRO A 16 4.38 3.29 5.26
CA PRO A 16 4.44 2.19 6.24
C PRO A 16 5.70 1.32 6.13
N TYR A 17 6.26 1.15 4.93
CA TYR A 17 7.55 0.49 4.72
C TYR A 17 8.71 1.34 5.25
N LEU A 18 8.69 2.64 4.96
CA LEU A 18 9.74 3.59 5.34
C LEU A 18 9.84 3.79 6.85
N ILE A 19 8.68 3.90 7.52
CA ILE A 19 8.63 4.07 8.99
C ILE A 19 8.56 2.74 9.75
N LYS A 20 8.58 1.60 9.04
CA LYS A 20 8.45 0.25 9.59
C LYS A 20 7.27 0.12 10.56
N SER A 21 6.07 0.42 10.08
CA SER A 21 4.84 0.43 10.88
C SER A 21 4.49 -0.93 11.53
N GLY A 22 5.12 -2.04 11.12
CA GLY A 22 4.93 -3.37 11.68
C GLY A 22 3.75 -4.16 11.08
N GLU A 23 2.97 -3.55 10.19
CA GLU A 23 1.95 -4.24 9.39
C GLU A 23 2.55 -4.83 8.12
N LYS A 24 2.82 -6.14 8.14
CA LYS A 24 3.50 -6.87 7.04
C LYS A 24 2.91 -6.62 5.65
N ILE A 25 1.60 -6.44 5.52
CA ILE A 25 0.95 -6.18 4.23
C ILE A 25 1.19 -4.74 3.78
N ALA A 26 1.05 -3.77 4.68
CA ALA A 26 1.35 -2.37 4.38
C ALA A 26 2.84 -2.18 4.09
N GLU A 27 3.73 -2.89 4.80
CA GLU A 27 5.16 -2.91 4.53
C GLU A 27 5.49 -3.55 3.17
N GLY A 28 4.85 -4.67 2.81
CA GLY A 28 5.07 -5.30 1.50
C GLY A 28 4.60 -4.44 0.33
N ILE A 29 3.40 -3.84 0.43
CA ILE A 29 2.88 -2.91 -0.57
C ILE A 29 3.78 -1.67 -0.65
N GLY A 30 4.19 -1.14 0.50
CA GLY A 30 5.05 0.02 0.57
C GLY A 30 6.45 -0.24 0.00
N GLU A 31 7.00 -1.43 0.18
CA GLU A 31 8.27 -1.85 -0.43
C GLU A 31 8.19 -1.87 -1.95
N GLU A 32 7.16 -2.49 -2.52
CA GLU A 32 6.94 -2.56 -3.96
C GLU A 32 6.87 -1.15 -4.57
N ILE A 33 6.08 -0.26 -3.97
CA ILE A 33 5.90 1.12 -4.46
C ILE A 33 7.18 1.94 -4.27
N TRP A 34 7.87 1.80 -3.13
CA TRP A 34 9.12 2.51 -2.89
C TRP A 34 10.23 2.07 -3.86
N ASN A 35 10.31 0.79 -4.19
CA ASN A 35 11.26 0.28 -5.18
C ASN A 35 10.98 0.82 -6.58
N LEU A 36 9.71 1.00 -6.96
CA LEU A 36 9.35 1.67 -8.21
C LEU A 36 9.73 3.15 -8.18
N ILE A 37 9.40 3.88 -7.11
CA ILE A 37 9.77 5.30 -6.94
C ILE A 37 11.28 5.50 -7.11
N LYS A 38 12.10 4.60 -6.57
CA LYS A 38 13.57 4.68 -6.66
C LYS A 38 14.15 4.24 -8.01
N LYS A 39 13.41 3.49 -8.82
CA LYS A 39 13.87 2.91 -10.10
C LYS A 39 14.44 3.95 -11.09
N PRO A 40 13.80 5.11 -11.32
CA PRO A 40 14.39 6.14 -12.20
C PRO A 40 15.64 6.80 -11.60
N PHE A 41 15.71 6.94 -10.27
CA PHE A 41 16.79 7.66 -9.59
C PHE A 41 18.02 6.79 -9.29
N THR A 42 17.86 5.47 -9.17
CA THR A 42 18.97 4.53 -8.89
C THR A 42 20.06 4.52 -9.97
N LYS A 43 19.80 5.05 -11.16
CA LYS A 43 20.79 5.19 -12.24
C LYS A 43 21.42 6.58 -12.35
N LYS A 44 20.85 7.61 -11.72
CA LYS A 44 21.24 9.02 -11.93
C LYS A 44 21.65 9.73 -10.64
N ASP A 45 21.04 9.43 -9.50
CA ASP A 45 21.24 10.16 -8.26
C ASP A 45 20.96 9.27 -7.03
N GLU A 46 22.02 8.80 -6.36
CA GLU A 46 21.91 8.10 -5.07
C GLU A 46 21.25 8.97 -3.98
N SER A 47 21.23 10.29 -4.17
CA SER A 47 20.66 11.29 -3.27
C SER A 47 19.19 11.02 -2.91
N VAL A 48 18.42 10.43 -3.82
CA VAL A 48 16.99 10.11 -3.60
C VAL A 48 16.79 8.98 -2.61
N LEU A 49 17.80 8.13 -2.41
CA LEU A 49 17.77 7.03 -1.45
C LEU A 49 17.88 7.50 0.01
N ALA A 50 18.37 8.72 0.23
CA ALA A 50 18.57 9.32 1.55
C ALA A 50 17.41 10.23 2.00
N ILE A 51 16.37 10.39 1.17
CA ILE A 51 15.25 11.30 1.44
C ILE A 51 14.46 10.81 2.66
N ASP A 52 14.44 11.64 3.69
CA ASP A 52 13.63 11.41 4.87
C ASP A 52 12.21 11.95 4.65
N ILE A 53 11.26 11.06 4.39
CA ILE A 53 9.86 11.43 4.14
C ILE A 53 9.14 12.02 5.37
N THR A 54 9.75 11.97 6.56
CA THR A 54 9.20 12.65 7.76
C THR A 54 9.47 14.15 7.72
N GLN A 55 10.49 14.58 6.97
CA GLN A 55 10.78 15.98 6.73
C GLN A 55 9.96 16.50 5.55
N GLN A 56 9.17 17.54 5.78
CA GLN A 56 8.29 18.10 4.76
C GLN A 56 9.08 18.61 3.54
N GLU A 57 10.20 19.30 3.75
CA GLU A 57 11.05 19.79 2.65
C GLU A 57 11.59 18.67 1.75
N GLU A 58 11.96 17.53 2.34
CA GLU A 58 12.47 16.36 1.63
C GLU A 58 11.35 15.66 0.86
N LYS A 59 10.15 15.59 1.45
CA LYS A 59 8.95 15.12 0.78
C LYS A 59 8.57 16.00 -0.42
N ASP A 60 8.61 17.32 -0.29
CA ASP A 60 8.35 18.25 -1.39
C ASP A 60 9.39 18.12 -2.52
N LYS A 61 10.67 17.94 -2.18
CA LYS A 61 11.71 17.62 -3.17
C LYS A 61 11.42 16.33 -3.92
N LEU A 62 11.05 15.26 -3.21
CA LEU A 62 10.68 13.99 -3.84
C LEU A 62 9.49 14.14 -4.78
N ILE A 63 8.47 14.93 -4.40
CA ILE A 63 7.30 15.19 -5.24
C ILE A 63 7.69 15.90 -6.54
N ASN A 64 8.55 16.92 -6.46
CA ASN A 64 9.02 17.65 -7.63
C ASN A 64 9.84 16.75 -8.56
N LEU A 65 10.78 15.97 -8.00
CA LEU A 65 11.60 15.02 -8.77
C LEU A 65 10.75 13.96 -9.48
N LEU A 66 9.77 13.39 -8.77
CA LEU A 66 8.84 12.43 -9.37
C LEU A 66 7.93 13.07 -10.42
N SER A 67 7.53 14.32 -10.23
CA SER A 67 6.73 15.04 -11.24
C SER A 67 7.51 15.21 -12.53
N GLU A 68 8.77 15.62 -12.44
CA GLU A 68 9.65 15.72 -13.60
C GLU A 68 9.86 14.38 -14.31
N GLU A 69 10.08 13.29 -13.57
CA GLU A 69 10.28 11.97 -14.18
C GLU A 69 9.00 11.42 -14.80
N ILE A 70 7.82 11.68 -14.21
CA ILE A 70 6.52 11.33 -14.79
C ILE A 70 6.23 12.10 -16.08
N GLU A 71 6.71 13.34 -16.18
CA GLU A 71 6.61 14.13 -17.41
C GLU A 71 7.59 13.67 -18.50
N LYS A 72 8.76 13.18 -18.10
CA LYS A 72 9.80 12.66 -19.01
C LYS A 72 9.54 11.23 -19.47
N ASP A 73 8.97 10.39 -18.62
CA ASP A 73 8.78 8.96 -18.82
C ASP A 73 7.32 8.53 -18.53
N ILE A 74 6.56 8.42 -19.62
CA ILE A 74 5.15 7.99 -19.57
C ILE A 74 5.02 6.52 -19.13
N ASP A 75 5.98 5.65 -19.47
CA ASP A 75 5.96 4.26 -19.04
C ASP A 75 6.12 4.17 -17.52
N PHE A 76 7.04 4.96 -16.95
CA PHE A 76 7.18 5.09 -15.49
C PHE A 76 5.88 5.57 -14.84
N LYS A 77 5.19 6.56 -15.41
CA LYS A 77 3.89 7.02 -14.92
C LYS A 77 2.85 5.89 -14.88
N ILE A 78 2.78 5.09 -15.95
CA ILE A 78 1.83 3.98 -16.06
C ILE A 78 2.18 2.86 -15.07
N GLU A 79 3.46 2.52 -14.93
CA GLU A 79 3.94 1.54 -13.93
C GLU A 79 3.57 2.00 -12.51
N LEU A 80 3.85 3.27 -12.17
CA LEU A 80 3.55 3.83 -10.86
C LEU A 80 2.05 3.84 -10.57
N GLN A 81 1.24 4.26 -11.56
CA GLN A 81 -0.22 4.25 -11.42
C GLN A 81 -0.76 2.84 -11.19
N THR A 82 -0.28 1.86 -11.96
CA THR A 82 -0.70 0.47 -11.81
C THR A 82 -0.34 -0.06 -10.42
N ALA A 83 0.85 0.27 -9.92
CA ALA A 83 1.29 -0.16 -8.59
C ALA A 83 0.47 0.47 -7.47
N VAL A 84 0.15 1.77 -7.57
CA VAL A 84 -0.72 2.46 -6.60
C VAL A 84 -2.12 1.84 -6.59
N GLU A 85 -2.74 1.68 -7.76
CA GLU A 85 -4.08 1.07 -7.84
C GLU A 85 -4.11 -0.37 -7.32
N LYS A 86 -3.05 -1.15 -7.59
CA LYS A 86 -2.89 -2.51 -7.07
C LYS A 86 -2.73 -2.50 -5.55
N GLY A 87 -1.87 -1.61 -5.02
CA GLY A 87 -1.65 -1.44 -3.59
C GLY A 87 -2.92 -1.08 -2.86
N GLU A 88 -3.66 -0.07 -3.33
CA GLU A 88 -4.95 0.32 -2.75
C GLU A 88 -5.97 -0.83 -2.77
N LYS A 89 -6.06 -1.58 -3.88
CA LYS A 89 -6.95 -2.74 -3.97
C LYS A 89 -6.57 -3.85 -2.99
N GLN A 90 -5.28 -4.17 -2.85
CA GLN A 90 -4.81 -5.19 -1.92
C GLN A 90 -5.07 -4.79 -0.47
N LEU A 91 -4.80 -3.53 -0.14
CA LEU A 91 -4.97 -2.99 1.21
C LEU A 91 -6.46 -2.95 1.59
N ASN A 92 -7.32 -2.52 0.66
CA ASN A 92 -8.78 -2.60 0.82
C ASN A 92 -9.28 -4.05 0.93
N ALA A 93 -8.80 -4.96 0.08
CA ALA A 93 -9.19 -6.36 0.12
C ALA A 93 -8.80 -7.02 1.44
N TYR A 94 -7.63 -6.68 2.00
CA TYR A 94 -7.21 -7.16 3.33
C TYR A 94 -8.15 -6.69 4.44
N TYR A 95 -8.51 -5.40 4.45
CA TYR A 95 -9.48 -4.90 5.44
C TYR A 95 -10.86 -5.52 5.25
N GLN A 96 -11.33 -5.66 4.00
CA GLN A 96 -12.62 -6.31 3.71
C GLN A 96 -12.63 -7.80 4.07
N GLN A 97 -11.53 -8.53 3.86
CA GLN A 97 -11.42 -9.93 4.25
C GLN A 97 -11.37 -10.09 5.77
N ASN A 98 -10.64 -9.23 6.49
CA ASN A 98 -10.63 -9.26 7.95
C ASN A 98 -12.01 -8.98 8.55
N ILE A 99 -12.76 -8.02 7.99
CA ILE A 99 -14.13 -7.71 8.43
C ILE A 99 -15.07 -8.90 8.13
N ASN A 100 -15.01 -9.46 6.92
CA ASN A 100 -15.87 -10.60 6.56
C ASN A 100 -15.54 -11.85 7.37
N ASN A 101 -14.26 -12.14 7.64
CA ASN A 101 -13.89 -13.31 8.42
C ASN A 101 -14.31 -13.14 9.88
N ASN A 102 -14.10 -11.95 10.49
CA ASN A 102 -14.48 -11.71 11.88
C ASN A 102 -16.00 -11.75 12.08
N GLY A 103 -16.79 -11.17 11.16
CA GLY A 103 -18.26 -11.21 11.23
C GLY A 103 -18.89 -12.59 10.96
N ASN A 104 -18.19 -13.49 10.27
CA ASN A 104 -18.65 -14.86 10.06
C ASN A 104 -18.29 -15.82 11.20
N ILE A 105 -17.20 -15.54 11.93
CA ILE A 105 -16.81 -16.31 13.12
C ILE A 105 -17.81 -16.07 14.26
N GLU A 106 -18.31 -14.84 14.44
CA GLU A 106 -19.30 -14.52 15.47
C GLU A 106 -20.66 -15.23 15.27
N LYS A 107 -21.00 -15.66 14.04
CA LYS A 107 -22.26 -16.37 13.73
C LYS A 107 -22.18 -17.89 13.78
N GLN A 108 -21.01 -18.48 14.05
CA GLN A 108 -20.85 -19.94 14.12
C GLN A 108 -20.74 -20.51 15.54
N ILE A 109 -21.33 -19.87 16.56
CA ILE A 109 -21.80 -20.63 17.72
C ILE A 109 -23.08 -21.35 17.31
N ASN A 110 -22.91 -22.42 16.52
CA ASN A 110 -23.95 -23.34 16.14
C ASN A 110 -24.30 -24.13 17.41
N ILE A 111 -25.25 -23.62 18.19
CA ILE A 111 -25.85 -24.34 19.32
C ILE A 111 -26.59 -25.53 18.70
N GLN A 112 -25.89 -26.65 18.52
CA GLN A 112 -26.50 -27.93 18.24
C GLN A 112 -27.36 -28.27 19.47
N HIS A 113 -28.65 -27.92 19.41
CA HIS A 113 -29.65 -28.56 20.26
C HIS A 113 -29.66 -30.06 19.89
N ASN A 114 -28.83 -30.83 20.59
CA ASN A 114 -28.96 -32.26 20.66
C ASN A 114 -30.25 -32.58 21.43
N ASN A 115 -31.38 -32.59 20.73
CA ASN A 115 -32.62 -33.14 21.29
C ASN A 115 -32.53 -34.66 21.19
N GLY A 116 -31.87 -35.28 22.18
CA GLY A 116 -31.87 -36.73 22.35
C GLY A 116 -33.27 -37.19 22.72
N ASN A 117 -34.02 -37.69 21.74
CA ASN A 117 -35.23 -38.45 22.00
C ASN A 117 -34.82 -39.84 22.50
N ILE A 118 -34.74 -40.01 23.81
CA ILE A 118 -34.61 -41.32 24.44
C ILE A 118 -36.03 -41.89 24.56
N GLN A 119 -36.46 -42.70 23.58
CA GLN A 119 -37.61 -43.57 23.77
C GLN A 119 -37.18 -44.75 24.66
N MET A 120 -37.64 -44.76 25.90
CA MET A 120 -37.73 -45.98 26.73
C MET A 120 -38.90 -46.84 26.26
#